data_AF-A0A1I7S834-F1
#
_entry.id   AF-A0A1I7S834-F1
#
_cell.length_a   1.000
_cell.length_b   1.000
_cell.length_c   1.000
_cell.angle_alpha   90.00
_cell.angle_beta   90.00
_cell.angle_gamma   90.00
#
_symmetry.space_group_name_H-M   'P 1'
#
loop_
_entity.id
_entity.type
_entity.pdbx_description
1 polymer ?
#
loop_
_entity_poly.entity_id
_entity_poly.type
_entity_poly.pdbx_seq_one_letter_code
_entity_poly.pdbx_strand_id
1 'polypeptide(L)'
;MKLYFLIAFVAAVAVVVYGRQTVYFQCMSYISLQKWNISQGTCNTMSKRNKEACDKAYEDYSKPFRDLAHETTVTIGYINCKFWRCELTKEFCEANKARFERLPFR
;
A
#
# COMPACT_ATOMS: atom_id res chain seq x y z
N MET A 1 -38.54 -19.51 0.60
CA MET A 1 -37.27 -19.86 -0.10
C MET A 1 -36.59 -18.72 -0.87
N LYS A 2 -37.18 -17.52 -1.06
CA LYS A 2 -36.55 -16.43 -1.84
C LYS A 2 -35.59 -15.52 -1.04
N LEU A 3 -35.75 -15.42 0.28
CA LEU A 3 -34.97 -14.50 1.11
C LEU A 3 -33.53 -14.99 1.38
N TYR A 4 -33.34 -16.31 1.51
CA TYR A 4 -32.03 -16.92 1.77
C TYR A 4 -31.04 -16.75 0.61
N PHE A 5 -31.54 -16.76 -0.63
CA PHE A 5 -30.70 -16.54 -1.81
C PHE A 5 -30.18 -15.11 -1.89
N LEU A 6 -31.00 -14.11 -1.51
CA LEU A 6 -30.59 -12.71 -1.47
C LEU A 6 -29.52 -12.47 -0.40
N ILE A 7 -29.67 -13.04 0.80
CA ILE A 7 -28.69 -12.91 1.88
C ILE A 7 -27.37 -13.61 1.51
N ALA A 8 -27.42 -14.79 0.90
CA ALA A 8 -26.22 -15.50 0.43
C ALA A 8 -25.50 -14.75 -0.69
N PHE A 9 -26.24 -14.10 -1.60
CA PHE A 9 -25.65 -13.31 -2.68
C PHE A 9 -24.98 -12.03 -2.16
N VAL A 10 -25.62 -11.32 -1.23
CA VAL A 10 -25.03 -10.12 -0.59
C VAL A 10 -23.79 -10.49 0.22
N ALA A 11 -23.80 -11.62 0.94
CA ALA A 11 -22.62 -12.11 1.65
C ALA A 11 -21.48 -12.49 0.68
N ALA A 12 -21.78 -13.14 -0.45
CA ALA A 12 -20.77 -13.48 -1.46
C ALA A 12 -20.13 -12.23 -2.09
N VAL A 13 -20.91 -11.19 -2.38
CA VAL A 13 -20.37 -9.93 -2.93
C VAL A 13 -19.53 -9.18 -1.89
N ALA A 14 -19.93 -9.19 -0.61
CA ALA A 14 -19.13 -8.60 0.47
C ALA A 14 -17.76 -9.30 0.64
N VAL A 15 -17.72 -10.63 0.53
CA VAL A 15 -16.47 -11.41 0.59
C VAL A 15 -15.56 -11.13 -0.62
N VAL A 16 -16.12 -10.86 -1.80
CA VAL A 16 -15.34 -10.49 -3.00
C VAL A 16 -14.73 -9.08 -2.87
N VAL A 17 -15.43 -8.13 -2.25
CA VAL A 17 -14.91 -6.76 -2.01
C VAL A 17 -13.90 -6.72 -0.86
N TYR A 18 -14.06 -7.57 0.17
CA TYR A 18 -13.07 -7.72 1.26
C TYR A 18 -11.88 -8.62 0.91
N GLY A 19 -11.98 -9.42 -0.15
CA GLY A 19 -11.04 -10.51 -0.43
C GLY A 19 -9.68 -10.11 -1.00
N ARG A 20 -9.47 -8.86 -1.43
CA ARG A 20 -8.17 -8.41 -1.96
C ARG A 20 -7.90 -6.94 -1.61
N GLN A 21 -7.58 -6.67 -0.34
CA GLN A 21 -6.74 -5.51 -0.07
C GLN A 21 -5.41 -5.75 -0.78
N THR A 22 -5.06 -4.85 -1.70
CA THR A 22 -3.82 -4.94 -2.47
C THR A 22 -2.90 -3.80 -2.06
N VAL A 23 -1.63 -3.94 -2.40
CA VAL A 23 -0.65 -2.87 -2.21
C VAL A 23 -1.09 -1.59 -2.93
N TYR A 24 -1.88 -1.68 -4.00
CA TYR A 24 -2.40 -0.51 -4.71
C TYR A 24 -3.38 0.31 -3.86
N PHE A 25 -4.36 -0.37 -3.24
CA PHE A 25 -5.31 0.28 -2.34
C PHE A 25 -4.60 0.92 -1.14
N GLN A 26 -3.57 0.27 -0.62
CA GLN A 26 -2.74 0.83 0.44
C GLN A 26 -2.00 2.09 -0.02
N CYS A 27 -1.35 2.05 -1.19
CA CYS A 27 -0.63 3.20 -1.78
C CYS A 27 -1.56 4.41 -1.90
N MET A 28 -2.76 4.21 -2.45
CA MET A 28 -3.74 5.29 -2.62
C MET A 28 -4.25 5.83 -1.28
N SER A 29 -4.46 4.96 -0.29
CA SER A 29 -4.88 5.39 1.06
C SER A 29 -3.82 6.26 1.74
N TYR A 30 -2.54 5.94 1.52
CA TYR A 30 -1.41 6.71 2.04
C TYR A 30 -1.29 8.10 1.41
N ILE A 31 -1.73 8.30 0.16
CA ILE A 31 -1.79 9.64 -0.44
C ILE A 31 -2.72 10.55 0.36
N SER A 32 -3.91 10.06 0.71
CA SER A 32 -4.87 10.82 1.51
C SER A 32 -4.31 11.14 2.90
N LEU A 33 -3.67 10.15 3.54
CA LEU A 33 -3.03 10.34 4.84
C LEU A 33 -1.84 11.31 4.76
N GLN A 34 -1.05 11.28 3.68
CA GLN A 34 0.10 12.16 3.50
C GLN A 34 -0.35 13.61 3.35
N LYS A 35 -1.42 13.86 2.58
CA LYS A 35 -2.02 15.21 2.48
C LYS A 35 -2.43 15.74 3.85
N TRP A 36 -3.00 14.87 4.68
CA TRP A 36 -3.33 15.23 6.06
C TRP A 36 -2.07 15.54 6.88
N ASN A 37 -1.03 14.69 6.86
CA ASN A 37 0.23 14.95 7.57
C ASN A 37 0.92 16.25 7.12
N ILE A 38 0.88 16.57 5.82
CA ILE A 38 1.39 17.83 5.29
C ILE A 38 0.60 19.01 5.87
N SER A 39 -0.74 18.92 5.90
CA SER A 39 -1.58 19.97 6.49
C SER A 39 -1.34 20.21 7.98
N GLN A 40 -0.89 19.18 8.70
CA GLN A 40 -0.56 19.23 10.12
C GLN A 40 0.91 19.60 10.39
N GLY A 41 1.74 19.74 9.36
CA GLY A 41 3.18 20.00 9.52
C GLY A 41 3.97 18.84 10.15
N THR A 42 3.42 17.63 10.17
CA THR A 42 4.02 16.43 10.81
C THR A 42 4.80 15.55 9.84
N CYS A 43 4.85 15.96 8.58
CA CYS A 43 5.60 15.33 7.50
C CYS A 43 7.12 15.30 7.76
N ASN A 44 7.80 14.22 7.35
CA ASN A 44 9.27 14.06 7.43
C ASN A 44 9.88 14.12 8.85
N THR A 45 9.10 13.76 9.87
CA THR A 45 9.52 13.77 11.30
C THR A 45 10.21 12.48 11.74
N MET A 46 10.80 11.71 10.81
CA MET A 46 11.42 10.42 11.12
C MET A 46 12.65 10.55 12.03
N SER A 47 12.76 9.61 12.98
CA SER A 47 13.99 9.40 13.76
C SER A 47 15.15 8.94 12.87
N LYS A 48 16.40 9.07 13.33
CA LYS A 48 17.59 8.62 12.59
C LYS A 48 17.51 7.13 12.21
N ARG A 49 17.13 6.28 13.16
CA ARG A 49 16.94 4.83 12.93
C ARG A 49 15.90 4.56 11.84
N ASN A 50 14.80 5.31 11.85
CA ASN A 50 13.76 5.15 10.85
C ASN A 50 14.22 5.63 9.47
N LYS A 51 15.02 6.69 9.40
CA LYS A 51 15.65 7.15 8.14
C LYS A 51 16.56 6.08 7.55
N GLU A 52 17.43 5.46 8.34
CA GLU A 52 18.31 4.37 7.88
C GLU A 52 17.50 3.17 7.36
N ALA A 53 16.44 2.78 8.05
CA ALA A 53 15.53 1.74 7.57
C ALA A 53 14.80 2.13 6.27
N CYS A 54 14.46 3.41 6.13
CA CYS A 54 13.86 4.01 4.94
C CYS A 54 14.81 3.91 3.73
N ASP A 55 16.06 4.33 3.92
CA ASP A 55 17.09 4.30 2.86
C ASP A 55 17.38 2.86 2.43
N LYS A 56 17.43 1.92 3.37
CA LYS A 56 17.52 0.49 3.05
C LYS A 56 16.32 0.00 2.24
N ALA A 57 15.11 0.46 2.54
CA ALA A 57 13.93 0.09 1.75
C ALA A 57 14.01 0.62 0.30
N TYR A 58 14.59 1.80 0.08
CA TYR A 58 14.88 2.33 -1.27
C TYR A 58 15.90 1.45 -2.00
N GLU A 59 16.99 1.09 -1.32
CA GLU A 59 18.02 0.22 -1.87
C GLU A 59 17.42 -1.15 -2.25
N ASP A 60 16.67 -1.78 -1.34
CA ASP A 60 16.10 -3.11 -1.57
C ASP A 60 15.04 -3.10 -2.68
N TYR A 61 14.30 -2.00 -2.87
CA TYR A 61 13.34 -1.87 -3.97
C TYR A 61 13.99 -1.78 -5.36
N SER A 62 15.25 -1.35 -5.43
CA SER A 62 16.02 -1.31 -6.69
C SER A 62 16.59 -2.67 -7.11
N LYS A 63 16.57 -3.66 -6.20
CA LYS A 63 17.12 -5.00 -6.45
C LYS A 63 16.06 -5.92 -7.08
N PRO A 64 16.48 -6.96 -7.81
CA PRO A 64 15.55 -7.98 -8.30
C PRO A 64 14.79 -8.67 -7.17
N PHE A 65 13.48 -8.92 -7.38
CA PHE A 65 12.68 -9.66 -6.41
C PHE A 65 12.88 -11.16 -6.58
N ARG A 66 13.10 -11.85 -5.45
CA ARG A 66 13.27 -13.31 -5.42
C ARG A 66 11.96 -14.07 -5.66
N ASP A 67 10.88 -13.57 -5.08
CA ASP A 67 9.55 -14.18 -5.12
C ASP A 67 8.46 -13.13 -4.82
N LEU A 68 7.19 -13.53 -4.92
CA LEU A 68 6.04 -12.64 -4.71
C LEU A 68 5.95 -12.10 -3.27
N ALA A 69 6.34 -12.89 -2.27
CA ALA A 69 6.31 -12.47 -0.87
C ALA A 69 7.40 -11.44 -0.57
N HIS A 70 8.59 -11.66 -1.13
CA HIS A 70 9.70 -10.71 -1.11
C HIS A 70 9.32 -9.40 -1.81
N GLU A 71 8.73 -9.49 -3.00
CA GLU A 71 8.25 -8.31 -3.71
C GLU A 71 7.20 -7.53 -2.91
N THR A 72 6.23 -8.23 -2.32
CA THR A 72 5.19 -7.62 -1.48
C THR A 72 5.81 -6.87 -0.31
N THR A 73 6.69 -7.54 0.45
CA THR A 73 7.36 -6.97 1.63
C THR A 73 8.19 -5.74 1.27
N VAL A 74 9.03 -5.84 0.25
CA VAL A 74 9.90 -4.74 -0.18
C VAL A 74 9.09 -3.57 -0.73
N THR A 75 8.03 -3.84 -1.51
CA THR A 75 7.17 -2.79 -2.06
C THR A 75 6.42 -2.05 -0.96
N ILE A 76 5.88 -2.75 0.05
CA ILE A 76 5.21 -2.13 1.19
C ILE A 76 6.21 -1.25 1.96
N GLY A 77 7.41 -1.76 2.25
CA GLY A 77 8.47 -1.00 2.91
C GLY A 77 8.83 0.28 2.15
N TYR A 78 8.95 0.18 0.82
CA TYR A 78 9.23 1.32 -0.05
C TYR A 78 8.11 2.37 -0.05
N ILE A 79 6.85 1.94 -0.16
CA ILE A 79 5.68 2.84 -0.09
C ILE A 79 5.61 3.55 1.26
N ASN A 80 5.81 2.81 2.36
CA ASN A 80 5.85 3.38 3.71
C ASN A 80 6.95 4.44 3.80
N CYS A 81 8.13 4.15 3.26
CA CYS A 81 9.24 5.10 3.27
C CYS A 81 8.92 6.37 2.46
N LYS A 82 8.37 6.23 1.24
CA LYS A 82 7.88 7.37 0.44
C LYS A 82 6.85 8.21 1.21
N PHE A 83 5.91 7.56 1.89
CA PHE A 83 4.91 8.24 2.71
C PHE A 83 5.55 9.05 3.84
N TRP A 84 6.47 8.45 4.61
CA TRP A 84 7.12 9.14 5.74
C TRP A 84 8.04 10.28 5.31
N ARG A 85 8.68 10.15 4.14
CA ARG A 85 9.45 11.23 3.48
C ARG A 85 8.56 12.26 2.78
N CYS A 86 7.25 12.01 2.70
CA CYS A 86 6.27 12.78 1.94
C CYS A 86 6.56 12.91 0.45
N GLU A 87 7.14 11.86 -0.11
CA GLU A 87 7.47 11.69 -1.53
C GLU A 87 6.47 10.75 -2.24
N LEU A 88 5.41 10.29 -1.55
CA LEU A 88 4.37 9.48 -2.17
C LEU A 88 3.44 10.38 -2.97
N THR A 89 3.27 10.06 -4.26
CA THR A 89 2.42 10.82 -5.18
C THR A 89 1.38 9.92 -5.84
N LYS A 90 0.27 10.51 -6.29
CA LYS A 90 -0.77 9.74 -6.99
C LYS A 90 -0.21 9.12 -8.26
N GLU A 91 0.61 9.87 -8.99
CA GLU A 91 1.27 9.46 -10.22
C GLU A 91 2.12 8.20 -10.00
N PHE A 92 2.82 8.11 -8.86
CA PHE A 92 3.58 6.92 -8.51
C PHE A 92 2.68 5.69 -8.32
N CYS A 93 1.58 5.82 -7.57
CA CYS A 93 0.65 4.70 -7.36
C CYS A 93 -0.01 4.25 -8.68
N GLU A 94 -0.45 5.19 -9.52
CA GLU A 94 -1.10 4.93 -10.81
C GLU A 94 -0.12 4.30 -11.82
N ALA A 95 1.11 4.81 -11.91
CA ALA A 95 2.15 4.24 -12.80
C ALA A 95 2.52 2.80 -12.45
N ASN A 96 2.32 2.40 -11.18
CA ASN A 96 2.60 1.04 -10.70
C ASN A 96 1.33 0.22 -10.47
N LYS A 97 0.15 0.69 -10.91
CA LYS A 97 -1.15 0.09 -10.60
C LYS A 97 -1.22 -1.41 -10.89
N ALA A 98 -0.91 -1.80 -12.13
CA ALA A 98 -0.96 -3.21 -12.54
C ALA A 98 -0.04 -4.11 -11.69
N ARG A 99 1.12 -3.59 -11.30
CA ARG A 99 2.05 -4.29 -10.41
C ARG A 99 1.49 -4.37 -8.99
N PHE A 100 0.98 -3.27 -8.44
CA PHE A 100 0.52 -3.22 -7.05
C PHE A 100 -0.81 -3.93 -6.82
N GLU A 101 -1.68 -4.03 -7.82
CA GLU A 101 -2.94 -4.79 -7.77
C GLU A 101 -2.71 -6.30 -7.68
N ARG A 102 -1.56 -6.81 -8.14
CA ARG A 102 -1.22 -8.25 -8.03
C ARG A 102 -0.60 -8.61 -6.67
N LEU A 103 -0.14 -7.62 -5.91
CA LEU A 103 0.52 -7.83 -4.63
C LEU A 103 -0.53 -7.83 -3.52
N PRO A 104 -0.67 -8.94 -2.76
CA PRO A 104 -1.59 -8.98 -1.64
C PRO A 104 -1.10 -8.03 -0.54
N PHE A 105 -2.03 -7.30 0.07
CA PHE A 105 -1.79 -6.64 1.35
C PHE A 105 -2.28 -7.61 2.43
N ARG A 106 -1.35 -8.26 3.13
CA ARG A 106 -1.62 -9.22 4.20
C ARG A 106 -1.10 -8.71 5.54
#